data_AF-A0A926HJV1-F1
#
_entry.id   AF-A0A926HJV1-F1
#
_cell.length_a   1.000
_cell.length_b   1.000
_cell.length_c   1.000
_cell.angle_alpha   90.00
_cell.angle_beta   90.00
_cell.angle_gamma   90.00
#
_symmetry.space_group_name_H-M   'P 1'
#
loop_
_entity.id
_entity.type
_entity.pdbx_description
1 polymer ?
#
loop_
_entity_poly.entity_id
_entity_poly.type
_entity_poly.pdbx_seq_one_letter_code
_entity_poly.pdbx_strand_id
1 'polypeptide(L)'
;MTESMDLRPSEQFRHLYTPPKIAGDFTGKHIITAEQFDRQDLQSVFDAAARLRERVVKRDSELVKLCAGQLMASMFFEASTRTDLSFQAAMRRLG
;
A
#
# COMPACT_ATOMS: atom_id res chain seq x y z
N MET A 1 -23.62 16.86 -24.56
CA MET A 1 -23.15 15.52 -24.19
C MET A 1 -21.68 15.64 -23.86
N THR A 2 -21.35 15.84 -22.59
CA THR A 2 -19.96 15.93 -22.15
C THR A 2 -19.51 14.49 -21.89
N GLU A 3 -18.75 13.90 -22.81
CA GLU A 3 -18.00 12.68 -22.50
C GLU A 3 -17.05 13.04 -21.35
N SER A 4 -17.30 12.46 -20.18
CA SER A 4 -16.33 12.50 -19.08
C SER A 4 -15.13 11.69 -19.51
N MET A 5 -14.14 12.35 -20.09
CA MET A 5 -12.83 11.77 -20.38
C MET A 5 -12.27 11.29 -19.03
N ASP A 6 -12.24 9.97 -18.83
CA ASP A 6 -11.65 9.38 -17.63
C ASP A 6 -10.17 9.78 -17.60
N LEU A 7 -9.78 10.58 -16.60
CA LEU A 7 -8.49 11.26 -16.54
C LEU A 7 -7.35 10.33 -16.09
N ARG A 8 -7.58 9.02 -16.01
CA ARG A 8 -6.61 8.05 -15.50
C ARG A 8 -5.70 7.56 -16.63
N PRO A 9 -4.43 8.04 -16.73
CA PRO A 9 -3.55 7.67 -17.83
C PRO A 9 -3.23 6.16 -17.88
N SER A 10 -3.42 5.47 -16.75
CA SER A 10 -3.16 4.05 -16.59
C SER A 10 -4.29 3.13 -17.05
N GLU A 11 -5.51 3.65 -17.31
CA GLU A 11 -6.65 2.79 -17.68
C GLU A 11 -6.41 1.97 -18.93
N GLN A 12 -5.80 2.59 -19.94
CA GLN A 12 -5.46 1.92 -21.19
C GLN A 12 -4.55 0.70 -20.98
N PHE A 13 -3.82 0.60 -19.87
CA PHE A 13 -2.89 -0.51 -19.58
C PHE A 13 -3.49 -1.58 -18.66
N ARG A 14 -4.72 -1.40 -18.15
CA ARG A 14 -5.34 -2.36 -17.20
C ARG A 14 -5.57 -3.76 -17.82
N HIS A 15 -5.60 -3.88 -19.14
CA HIS A 15 -5.73 -5.16 -19.83
C HIS A 15 -4.44 -6.00 -19.80
N LEU A 16 -3.28 -5.41 -19.52
CA LEU A 16 -2.00 -6.12 -19.51
C LEU A 16 -1.82 -7.01 -18.27
N TYR A 17 -2.49 -6.68 -17.18
CA TYR A 17 -2.40 -7.44 -15.95
C TYR A 17 -3.68 -7.26 -15.12
N THR A 18 -4.33 -8.38 -14.82
CA THR A 18 -5.45 -8.41 -13.87
C THR A 18 -4.91 -8.88 -12.52
N PRO A 19 -4.83 -7.99 -11.52
CA PRO A 19 -4.30 -8.39 -10.23
C PRO A 19 -5.26 -9.34 -9.51
N PRO A 20 -4.76 -10.41 -8.87
CA PRO A 20 -5.59 -11.33 -8.12
C PRO A 20 -6.24 -10.64 -6.92
N LYS A 21 -7.39 -11.16 -6.49
CA LYS A 21 -8.05 -10.77 -5.24
C LYS A 21 -7.12 -11.01 -4.04
N ILE A 22 -7.24 -10.15 -3.03
CA ILE A 22 -6.49 -10.30 -1.77
C ILE A 22 -6.97 -11.52 -1.00
N ALA A 23 -8.29 -11.76 -0.89
CA ALA A 23 -8.85 -13.02 -0.38
C ALA A 23 -8.19 -13.50 0.94
N GLY A 24 -7.93 -12.57 1.87
CA GLY A 24 -7.35 -12.83 3.19
C GLY A 24 -5.83 -13.01 3.23
N ASP A 25 -5.12 -13.04 2.10
CA ASP A 25 -3.66 -13.16 2.06
C ASP A 25 -3.02 -12.09 1.19
N PHE A 26 -2.11 -11.31 1.78
CA PHE A 26 -1.42 -10.18 1.15
C PHE A 26 -0.03 -10.58 0.61
N THR A 27 0.45 -11.78 0.95
CA THR A 27 1.82 -12.22 0.70
C THR A 27 2.07 -12.34 -0.80
N GLY A 28 3.09 -11.66 -1.30
CA GLY A 28 3.48 -11.69 -2.73
C GLY A 28 2.48 -11.03 -3.68
N LYS A 29 1.44 -10.33 -3.19
CA LYS A 29 0.43 -9.68 -4.04
C LYS A 29 0.78 -8.22 -4.31
N HIS A 30 0.52 -7.81 -5.55
CA HIS A 30 0.60 -6.39 -5.95
C HIS A 30 -0.68 -5.67 -5.54
N ILE A 31 -0.57 -4.48 -4.92
CA ILE A 31 -1.70 -3.61 -4.60
C ILE A 31 -1.82 -2.55 -5.69
N ILE A 32 -2.70 -2.78 -6.65
CA ILE A 32 -2.85 -1.96 -7.86
C ILE A 32 -4.20 -1.24 -7.88
N THR A 33 -5.26 -1.89 -7.38
CA THR A 33 -6.60 -1.32 -7.43
C THR A 33 -7.47 -1.73 -6.24
N ALA A 34 -8.41 -0.87 -5.87
CA ALA A 34 -9.32 -1.10 -4.74
C ALA A 34 -10.23 -2.31 -4.97
N GLU A 35 -10.54 -2.66 -6.23
CA GLU A 35 -11.37 -3.82 -6.54
C GLU A 35 -10.73 -5.17 -6.16
N GLN A 36 -9.43 -5.20 -5.83
CA GLN A 36 -8.78 -6.41 -5.31
C GLN A 36 -9.25 -6.80 -3.90
N PHE A 37 -9.82 -5.85 -3.16
CA PHE A 37 -10.15 -6.01 -1.76
C PHE A 37 -11.64 -6.30 -1.58
N ASP A 38 -11.93 -7.28 -0.75
CA ASP A 38 -13.26 -7.47 -0.18
C ASP A 38 -13.32 -6.83 1.22
N ARG A 39 -14.52 -6.76 1.81
CA ARG A 39 -14.73 -6.08 3.10
C ARG A 39 -13.82 -6.60 4.22
N GLN A 40 -13.57 -7.91 4.26
CA GLN A 40 -12.76 -8.56 5.28
C GLN A 40 -11.26 -8.24 5.11
N ASP A 41 -10.80 -8.07 3.87
CA ASP A 41 -9.44 -7.62 3.57
C ASP A 41 -9.22 -6.21 4.11
N LEU A 42 -10.16 -5.30 3.84
CA LEU A 42 -10.09 -3.92 4.33
C LEU A 42 -10.12 -3.85 5.86
N GLN A 43 -10.97 -4.65 6.51
CA GLN A 43 -11.00 -4.74 7.97
C GLN A 43 -9.63 -5.17 8.51
N SER A 44 -9.01 -6.18 7.89
CA SER A 44 -7.69 -6.67 8.29
C SER A 44 -6.59 -5.60 8.15
N VAL A 45 -6.65 -4.78 7.10
CA VAL A 45 -5.75 -3.63 6.91
C VAL A 45 -5.93 -2.60 8.01
N PHE A 46 -7.17 -2.24 8.34
CA PHE A 46 -7.43 -1.25 9.39
C PHE A 46 -7.02 -1.75 10.78
N ASP A 47 -7.28 -3.01 11.08
CA ASP A 47 -6.86 -3.61 12.35
C ASP A 47 -5.33 -3.65 12.46
N ALA A 48 -4.63 -3.98 11.36
CA ALA A 48 -3.17 -3.93 11.30
C ALA A 48 -2.63 -2.51 11.51
N ALA A 49 -3.23 -1.51 10.86
CA ALA A 49 -2.85 -0.11 11.02
C ALA A 49 -3.05 0.37 12.46
N ALA A 50 -4.15 0.00 13.11
CA ALA A 50 -4.42 0.33 14.51
C ALA A 50 -3.38 -0.29 15.45
N ARG A 51 -3.05 -1.58 15.27
CA ARG A 51 -2.00 -2.26 16.04
C ARG A 51 -0.62 -1.62 15.85
N LEU A 52 -0.24 -1.32 14.61
CA LEU A 52 1.05 -0.67 14.33
C LEU A 52 1.13 0.71 14.97
N ARG A 53 0.04 1.50 14.91
CA ARG A 53 -0.04 2.80 15.57
C ARG A 53 0.16 2.67 17.08
N GLU A 54 -0.49 1.71 17.73
CA GLU A 54 -0.33 1.47 19.16
C GLU A 54 1.12 1.12 19.51
N ARG A 55 1.77 0.23 18.74
CA ARG A 55 3.17 -0.16 18.94
C ARG A 55 4.13 1.03 18.78
N VAL A 56 3.88 1.90 17.80
CA VAL A 56 4.65 3.15 17.63
C VAL A 56 4.49 4.07 18.85
N VAL A 57 3.27 4.27 19.35
CA VAL A 57 3.01 5.11 20.53
C VAL A 57 3.72 4.56 21.77
N LYS A 58 3.73 3.23 21.93
CA LYS A 58 4.43 2.54 23.02
C LYS A 58 5.96 2.47 22.83
N ARG A 59 6.50 3.00 21.73
CA ARG A 59 7.94 2.94 21.38
C ARG A 59 8.48 1.51 21.39
N ASP A 60 7.70 0.58 20.84
CA ASP A 60 8.10 -0.82 20.73
C ASP A 60 9.34 -0.98 19.84
N SER A 61 10.46 -1.39 20.44
CA SER A 61 11.74 -1.60 19.74
C SER A 61 11.68 -2.75 18.74
N GLU A 62 10.73 -3.68 18.87
CA GLU A 62 10.59 -4.83 17.98
C GLU A 62 9.91 -4.47 16.65
N LEU A 63 9.36 -3.24 16.53
CA LEU A 63 8.71 -2.80 15.31
C LEU A 63 9.69 -2.78 14.11
N VAL A 64 10.94 -2.42 14.37
CA VAL A 64 12.02 -2.34 13.37
C VAL A 64 12.44 -3.72 12.83
N LYS A 65 11.94 -4.82 13.42
CA LYS A 65 12.26 -6.17 12.95
C LYS A 65 11.31 -6.65 11.86
N LEU A 66 10.20 -5.95 11.62
CA LEU A 66 9.18 -6.37 10.67
C LEU A 66 9.68 -6.32 9.21
N CYS A 67 10.53 -5.35 8.89
CA CYS A 67 11.13 -5.19 7.57
C CYS A 67 12.66 -5.21 7.60
N ALA A 68 13.27 -5.63 8.71
CA ALA A 68 14.72 -5.70 8.86
C ALA A 68 15.38 -6.44 7.70
N GLY A 69 16.31 -5.76 7.03
CA GLY A 69 17.06 -6.31 5.89
C GLY A 69 16.30 -6.31 4.56
N GLN A 70 15.10 -5.74 4.50
CA GLN A 70 14.34 -5.54 3.27
C GLN A 70 14.68 -4.19 2.65
N LEU A 71 14.71 -4.12 1.31
CA LEU A 71 14.92 -2.87 0.58
C LEU A 71 13.65 -2.50 -0.18
N MET A 72 13.16 -1.27 0.05
CA MET A 72 12.03 -0.70 -0.68
C MET A 72 12.55 0.34 -1.69
N ALA A 73 12.18 0.17 -2.96
CA ALA A 73 12.37 1.19 -3.99
C ALA A 73 11.12 2.06 -4.11
N SER A 74 11.31 3.37 -4.25
CA SER A 74 10.25 4.35 -4.45
C SER A 74 10.39 4.97 -5.84
N MET A 75 9.35 4.88 -6.68
CA MET A 75 9.37 5.36 -8.07
C MET A 75 8.19 6.30 -8.31
N PHE A 76 8.49 7.58 -8.54
CA PHE A 76 7.51 8.62 -8.84
C PHE A 76 7.92 9.35 -10.12
N PHE A 77 7.12 9.20 -11.18
CA PHE A 77 7.34 9.89 -12.47
C PHE A 77 6.79 11.32 -12.46
N GLU A 78 5.88 11.61 -11.52
CA GLU A 78 5.38 12.94 -11.20
C GLU A 78 5.54 13.18 -9.70
N ALA A 79 5.87 14.42 -9.31
CA ALA A 79 6.19 14.73 -7.92
C ALA A 79 4.97 14.49 -6.99
N SER A 80 5.15 13.65 -5.97
CA SER A 80 4.14 13.36 -4.96
C SER A 80 4.75 13.27 -3.56
N THR A 81 5.30 14.39 -3.07
CA THR A 81 6.09 14.45 -1.83
C THR A 81 5.38 13.85 -0.62
N ARG A 82 4.08 14.07 -0.47
CA ARG A 82 3.32 13.50 0.67
C ARG A 82 3.28 11.98 0.64
N THR A 83 3.11 11.40 -0.54
CA THR A 83 3.06 9.95 -0.73
C THR A 83 4.45 9.35 -0.51
N ASP A 84 5.46 9.90 -1.18
CA ASP A 84 6.85 9.43 -1.06
C ASP A 84 7.35 9.47 0.40
N LEU A 85 7.18 10.61 1.09
CA LEU A 85 7.56 10.73 2.49
C LEU A 85 6.79 9.76 3.40
N SER A 86 5.52 9.47 3.09
CA SER A 86 4.73 8.51 3.87
C SER A 86 5.32 7.10 3.78
N PHE A 87 5.61 6.61 2.57
CA PHE A 87 6.21 5.29 2.36
C PHE A 87 7.63 5.20 2.95
N GLN A 88 8.47 6.21 2.71
CA GLN A 88 9.82 6.24 3.28
C GLN A 88 9.80 6.22 4.81
N ALA A 89 8.93 7.01 5.43
CA ALA A 89 8.81 7.05 6.89
C ALA A 89 8.18 5.78 7.47
N ALA A 90 7.32 5.08 6.72
CA ALA A 90 6.80 3.77 7.11
C ALA A 90 7.91 2.73 7.10
N MET A 91 8.64 2.60 5.98
CA MET A 91 9.74 1.63 5.85
C MET A 91 10.80 1.84 6.95
N ARG A 92 11.26 3.08 7.14
CA ARG A 92 12.25 3.41 8.20
C ARG A 92 11.80 3.05 9.62
N ARG A 93 10.49 3.02 9.90
CA ARG A 93 9.96 2.60 11.21
C ARG A 93 9.89 1.08 11.37
N LEU A 94 9.69 0.37 10.26
CA LEU A 94 9.54 -1.08 10.23
C LEU A 94 10.87 -1.81 10.09
N GLY A 95 11.93 -1.12 9.67
CA GLY A 95 13.29 -1.65 9.48
C GLY A 95 13.65 -1.87 8.02
#